data_AF-A0A8S3DU31-F1
#
_entry.id   AF-A0A8S3DU31-F1
#
_cell.length_a   1.000
_cell.length_b   1.000
_cell.length_c   1.000
_cell.angle_alpha   90.00
_cell.angle_beta   90.00
_cell.angle_gamma   90.00
#
_symmetry.space_group_name_H-M   'P 1'
#
loop_
_entity.id
_entity.type
_entity.pdbx_description
1 polymer ?
#
loop_
_entity_poly.entity_id
_entity_poly.type
_entity_poly.pdbx_seq_one_letter_code
_entity_poly.pdbx_strand_id
1 'polypeptide(L)' 'GGRIYSVGGHDGSTYLKTVEAYDAENQQWTAVASINICRAGAGVSQCDISISQLCEVK' A
#
# COMPACT_ATOMS: atom_id res chain seq x y z
N GLY A 1 -17.24 1.18 -1.25
CA GLY A 1 -16.71 -0.10 -1.75
C GLY A 1 -15.35 -0.39 -1.14
N GLY A 2 -14.90 -1.65 -1.17
CA GLY A 2 -13.50 -1.98 -0.87
C GLY A 2 -12.58 -1.56 -2.02
N ARG A 3 -11.36 -1.13 -1.71
CA ARG A 3 -10.30 -0.85 -2.69
C ARG A 3 -9.26 -1.97 -2.66
N ILE A 4 -8.67 -2.29 -3.81
CA ILE A 4 -7.53 -3.21 -3.89
C ILE A 4 -6.25 -2.37 -3.91
N TYR A 5 -5.22 -2.81 -3.21
CA TYR A 5 -3.94 -2.12 -3.14
C TYR A 5 -2.83 -2.99 -3.69
N SER A 6 -2.02 -2.43 -4.58
CA SER A 6 -0.73 -3.00 -5.00
C SER A 6 0.36 -2.19 -4.29
N VAL A 7 1.20 -2.86 -3.51
CA VAL A 7 2.19 -2.23 -2.61
C VAL A 7 3.59 -2.73 -2.94
N GLY A 8 4.45 -1.84 -3.45
CA GLY A 8 5.83 -2.17 -3.80
C GLY A 8 5.94 -3.12 -4.99
N GLY A 9 6.88 -4.05 -4.94
CA GLY A 9 7.17 -5.01 -6.00
C GLY A 9 8.44 -4.71 -6.79
N HIS A 10 8.51 -5.24 -8.00
CA HIS A 10 9.61 -5.06 -8.94
C HIS A 10 9.03 -4.99 -10.36
N ASP A 11 9.34 -3.94 -11.11
CA ASP A 11 8.79 -3.70 -12.47
C ASP A 11 9.57 -4.40 -13.59
N GLY A 12 10.58 -5.19 -13.23
CA GLY A 12 11.51 -5.84 -14.18
C GLY A 12 12.86 -5.13 -14.27
N SER A 13 12.97 -3.89 -13.79
CA SER A 13 14.23 -3.12 -13.74
C SER A 13 14.59 -2.65 -12.34
N THR A 14 13.61 -2.20 -11.56
CA THR A 14 13.83 -1.59 -10.25
C THR A 14 12.85 -2.08 -9.19
N TYR A 15 13.30 -2.08 -7.94
CA TYR A 15 12.42 -2.31 -6.80
C TYR A 15 11.57 -1.08 -6.53
N LEU A 16 10.29 -1.31 -6.30
CA LEU A 16 9.30 -0.26 -6.19
C LEU A 16 9.00 0.08 -4.73
N LYS A 17 8.80 1.38 -4.50
CA LYS A 17 8.18 1.92 -3.29
C LYS A 17 6.77 2.44 -3.54
N THR A 18 6.33 2.42 -4.79
CA THR A 18 5.02 2.93 -5.20
C THR A 18 3.91 2.09 -4.61
N VAL A 19 2.78 2.74 -4.40
CA VAL A 19 1.54 2.08 -4.02
C VAL A 19 0.45 2.64 -4.92
N GLU A 20 -0.39 1.76 -5.43
CA GLU A 20 -1.55 2.13 -6.25
C GLU A 20 -2.80 1.47 -5.70
N ALA A 21 -3.91 2.19 -5.78
CA ALA A 21 -5.22 1.74 -5.32
C ALA A 21 -6.16 1.61 -6.53
N TYR A 22 -6.79 0.44 -6.65
CA TYR A 22 -7.83 0.20 -7.62
C TYR A 22 -9.19 0.61 -7.06
N ASP A 23 -9.85 1.50 -7.77
CA ASP A 23 -11.24 1.87 -7.55
C ASP A 23 -12.13 1.04 -8.48
N ALA A 24 -12.92 0.13 -7.91
CA ALA A 24 -13.81 -0.75 -8.67
C ALA A 24 -15.01 -0.01 -9.29
N GLU A 25 -15.40 1.15 -8.76
CA GLU A 25 -16.50 1.95 -9.30
C GLU A 25 -16.06 2.63 -10.61
N ASN A 26 -14.85 3.19 -10.60
CA ASN A 26 -14.27 3.89 -11.75
C ASN A 26 -13.45 2.97 -12.68
N GLN A 27 -13.14 1.75 -12.22
CA GLN A 27 -12.28 0.77 -12.90
C GLN A 27 -10.89 1.31 -13.23
N GLN A 28 -10.32 2.11 -12.34
CA GLN A 28 -9.03 2.77 -12.54
C GLN A 28 -8.08 2.50 -11.37
N TRP A 29 -6.79 2.44 -11.70
CA TRP A 29 -5.70 2.49 -10.73
C TRP A 29 -5.28 3.94 -10.52
N THR A 30 -5.02 4.32 -9.27
CA THR A 30 -4.51 5.65 -8.93
C THR A 30 -3.34 5.52 -7.96
N ALA A 31 -2.29 6.30 -8.19
CA ALA A 31 -1.15 6.37 -7.27
C ALA A 31 -1.57 6.94 -5.91
N VAL A 32 -1.11 6.31 -4.84
CA VAL A 32 -1.34 6.75 -3.45
C VAL A 32 0.00 6.90 -2.69
N ALA A 33 -0.05 7.11 -1.38
CA ALA A 33 1.14 7.28 -0.56
C ALA A 33 2.10 6.08 -0.71
N SER A 34 3.35 6.37 -1.06
CA SER A 34 4.41 5.38 -1.22
C SER A 34 4.92 4.86 0.13
N ILE A 35 5.49 3.66 0.14
CA ILE A 35 6.25 3.15 1.30
C ILE A 35 7.64 3.80 1.37
N ASN A 36 8.26 3.81 2.55
CA ASN A 36 9.54 4.51 2.75
C ASN A 36 10.73 3.79 2.10
N ILE A 37 10.68 2.47 1.98
CA ILE A 37 11.78 1.62 1.50
C ILE A 37 11.21 0.70 0.44
N CYS A 38 11.88 0.56 -0.71
CA CYS A 38 11.45 -0.37 -1.75
C CYS A 38 11.44 -1.82 -1.23
N ARG A 39 10.39 -2.57 -1.55
CA ARG A 39 10.23 -3.96 -1.10
C ARG A 39 9.63 -4.81 -2.21
N ALA A 40 10.16 -6.00 -2.44
CA ALA A 40 9.56 -7.04 -3.28
C ALA A 40 9.43 -8.35 -2.49
N GLY A 41 8.42 -9.16 -2.80
CA GLY A 41 8.13 -10.41 -2.08
C GLY A 41 7.67 -10.23 -0.63
N ALA A 42 7.16 -9.04 -0.27
CA ALA A 42 6.66 -8.75 1.07
C ALA A 42 5.21 -9.27 1.26
N GLY A 43 4.88 -9.65 2.49
CA GLY A 43 3.48 -9.87 2.90
C GLY A 43 2.81 -8.54 3.28
N VAL A 44 1.55 -8.39 2.92
CA VAL A 44 0.73 -7.21 3.25
C VAL A 44 -0.55 -7.68 3.94
N SER A 45 -0.92 -7.02 5.03
CA SER A 45 -2.19 -7.24 5.73
C SER A 45 -2.84 -5.91 6.11
N GLN A 46 -4.16 -5.92 6.21
CA GLN A 46 -4.94 -4.79 6.74
C GLN A 46 -5.10 -4.97 8.25
N CYS A 47 -5.00 -3.87 8.98
CA CYS A 47 -5.37 -3.82 10.38
C CYS A 47 -6.23 -2.58 10.62
N ASP A 48 -7.45 -2.78 11.08
CA ASP A 48 -8.35 -1.68 11.45
C ASP A 48 -7.99 -1.21 12.86
N ILE A 49 -6.95 -0.39 12.95
CA ILE A 49 -6.56 0.31 14.19
C ILE A 49 -6.81 1.80 13.97
N SER A 50 -7.51 2.45 14.91
CA SER A 50 -7.56 3.91 14.92
C SER A 50 -6.16 4.44 15.19
N ILE A 51 -5.68 5.44 14.44
CA ILE A 51 -4.37 6.08 14.68
C ILE A 51 -4.25 6.56 16.14
N SER A 52 -5.37 6.93 16.78
CA SER A 52 -5.41 7.28 18.20
C SER A 52 -4.96 6.17 19.15
N GLN A 53 -4.97 4.91 18.71
CA GLN A 53 -4.54 3.74 19.47
C GLN A 53 -3.06 3.38 19.24
N LEU A 54 -2.37 4.04 18.30
CA LEU A 54 -0.95 3.84 18.04
C LEU A 54 -0.03 4.67 18.96
N CYS A 55 -0.60 5.47 19.87
CA CYS A 55 0.16 6.42 20.71
C CYS A 55 0.93 5.81 21.90
N GLU A 56 0.90 4.50 22.14
CA GLU A 56 1.60 3.90 23.29
C GLU A 56 2.61 2.82 22.89
N VAL A 57 3.71 3.23 22.26
CA VAL A 57 5.02 2.60 22.53
C VAL A 57 6.06 3.71 22.52
N LYS A 58 6.34 4.28 23.70
CA LYS A 58 7.62 4.95 23.98
C LYS A 58 8.61 3.93 24.49
#